data_AF-A0A2X2VQV1-F1
#
_entry.id   AF-A0A2X2VQV1-F1
#
_cell.length_a   1.000
_cell.length_b   1.000
_cell.length_c   1.000
_cell.angle_alpha   90.00
_cell.angle_beta   90.00
_cell.angle_gamma   90.00
#
_symmetry.space_group_name_H-M   'P 1'
#
loop_
_entity.id
_entity.type
_entity.pdbx_description
1 polymer ?
#
loop_
_entity_poly.entity_id
_entity_poly.type
_entity_poly.pdbx_seq_one_letter_code
_entity_poly.pdbx_strand_id
1 'polypeptide(L)'
;MTRQKVVAITACPTGIAHTFMAANKIAAWGEENNVIVKVETQGSDGVKNKLSRQDIASADAVILAIDVPIQDAERFDNVPHLKIRTQELIKNTDRYLRQALAMDKTVTAACEEQEEARSAWQTFIGHIMAAISYMLPVVVLGGLLMAVAKITGQFIPIAGTPFEVLDKLGFMVIKFMYPVFAMYLAFSIAGKPALIPGLIGGIMSDEVYKRFFDLDGFMPSGFFGAIAIGFFVGHLVQWLNNTINVRAQLTTIKTMLIVPLCTGITLVIVMQYLINPFFGAINQAMVEFFTSAGDTGRGFYAMMIAAGTAFDLGGPINKAAGSVALGLTASAKPSI
;
A
#
# COMPACT_ATOMS: atom_id res chain seq x y z
N MET A 1 -10.10 -22.80 -37.27
CA MET A 1 -10.88 -22.50 -36.06
C MET A 1 -9.99 -21.72 -35.12
N THR A 2 -10.41 -20.53 -34.69
CA THR A 2 -9.75 -19.75 -33.64
C THR A 2 -9.77 -20.55 -32.34
N ARG A 3 -8.63 -20.68 -31.66
CA ARG A 3 -8.58 -21.31 -30.33
C ARG A 3 -9.35 -20.44 -29.34
N GLN A 4 -10.21 -21.05 -28.52
CA GLN A 4 -10.88 -20.34 -27.44
C GLN A 4 -9.87 -19.84 -26.41
N LYS A 5 -10.15 -18.70 -25.78
CA LYS A 5 -9.33 -18.04 -24.77
C LYS A 5 -10.09 -17.93 -23.45
N VAL A 6 -9.51 -18.46 -22.39
CA VAL A 6 -10.03 -18.35 -21.02
C VAL A 6 -9.05 -17.53 -20.19
N VAL A 7 -9.57 -16.57 -19.43
CA VAL A 7 -8.80 -15.91 -18.39
C VAL A 7 -9.36 -16.25 -17.03
N ALA A 8 -8.49 -16.44 -16.06
CA ALA A 8 -8.88 -16.77 -14.71
C ALA A 8 -8.10 -15.98 -13.67
N ILE A 9 -8.73 -15.73 -12.53
CA ILE A 9 -8.05 -15.28 -11.32
C ILE A 9 -8.25 -16.29 -10.21
N THR A 10 -7.18 -16.52 -9.44
CA THR A 10 -7.20 -17.44 -8.29
C THR A 10 -6.75 -16.72 -7.03
N ALA A 11 -7.53 -16.86 -5.95
CA ALA A 11 -7.21 -16.27 -4.66
C ALA A 11 -7.85 -17.05 -3.50
N CYS A 12 -7.05 -17.60 -2.59
CA CYS A 12 -7.51 -18.18 -1.33
C CYS A 12 -6.98 -17.39 -0.12
N PRO A 13 -7.54 -17.55 1.09
CA PRO A 13 -7.23 -16.68 2.23
C PRO A 13 -5.74 -16.69 2.60
N THR A 14 -5.13 -17.88 2.61
CA THR A 14 -3.71 -18.04 2.91
C THR A 14 -2.82 -17.74 1.70
N GLY A 15 -3.33 -17.91 0.47
CA GLY A 15 -2.56 -17.72 -0.76
C GLY A 15 -1.38 -18.68 -0.91
N ILE A 16 -1.36 -19.83 -0.20
CA ILE A 16 -0.22 -20.77 -0.20
C ILE A 16 -0.47 -21.98 -1.11
N ALA A 17 -1.66 -22.57 -1.06
CA ALA A 17 -1.94 -23.85 -1.72
C ALA A 17 -3.06 -23.74 -2.76
N HIS A 18 -4.30 -23.49 -2.33
CA HIS A 18 -5.44 -23.54 -3.25
C HIS A 18 -5.34 -22.50 -4.39
N THR A 19 -4.75 -21.33 -4.17
CA THR A 19 -4.46 -20.35 -5.25
C THR A 19 -3.67 -21.00 -6.39
N PHE A 20 -2.49 -21.55 -6.11
CA PHE A 20 -1.62 -22.11 -7.15
C PHE A 20 -2.13 -23.46 -7.67
N MET A 21 -2.76 -24.28 -6.83
CA MET A 21 -3.35 -25.55 -7.29
C MET A 21 -4.51 -25.31 -8.26
N ALA A 22 -5.38 -24.33 -7.98
CA ALA A 22 -6.43 -23.94 -8.90
C ALA A 22 -5.83 -23.43 -10.22
N ALA A 23 -4.80 -22.57 -10.15
CA ALA A 23 -4.15 -22.02 -11.33
C ALA A 23 -3.50 -23.09 -12.21
N ASN A 24 -2.76 -24.03 -11.61
CA ASN A 24 -2.12 -25.13 -12.30
C ASN A 24 -3.15 -26.07 -12.95
N LYS A 25 -4.26 -26.36 -12.27
CA LYS A 25 -5.34 -27.19 -12.85
C LYS A 25 -6.02 -26.51 -14.03
N ILE A 26 -6.25 -25.21 -13.94
CA ILE A 26 -6.82 -24.42 -15.04
C ILE A 26 -5.86 -24.42 -16.26
N ALA A 27 -4.57 -24.20 -16.02
CA ALA A 27 -3.56 -24.21 -17.08
C ALA A 27 -3.45 -25.59 -17.75
N ALA A 28 -3.35 -26.66 -16.96
CA ALA A 28 -3.27 -28.04 -17.46
C ALA A 28 -4.52 -28.42 -18.29
N TRP A 29 -5.72 -28.06 -17.82
CA TRP A 29 -6.94 -28.30 -18.57
C TRP A 29 -6.95 -27.57 -19.92
N GLY A 30 -6.41 -26.35 -19.97
CA GLY A 30 -6.28 -25.58 -21.19
C GLY A 30 -5.39 -26.25 -22.23
N GLU A 31 -4.23 -26.76 -21.79
CA GLU A 31 -3.29 -27.52 -22.64
C GLU A 31 -3.96 -28.79 -23.20
N GLU A 32 -4.66 -29.55 -22.35
CA GLU A 32 -5.37 -30.78 -22.74
C GLU A 32 -6.51 -30.53 -23.73
N ASN A 33 -7.21 -29.39 -23.64
CA ASN A 33 -8.39 -29.08 -24.45
C ASN A 33 -8.10 -28.08 -25.59
N ASN A 34 -6.82 -27.77 -25.86
CA ASN A 34 -6.41 -26.85 -26.92
C ASN A 34 -7.00 -25.43 -26.76
N VAL A 35 -7.18 -24.98 -25.51
CA VAL A 35 -7.70 -23.67 -25.10
C VAL A 35 -6.55 -22.80 -24.60
N ILE A 36 -6.50 -21.54 -25.04
CA ILE A 36 -5.50 -20.57 -24.56
C ILE A 36 -5.91 -20.11 -23.17
N VAL A 37 -5.06 -20.30 -22.18
CA VAL A 37 -5.38 -19.94 -20.79
C VAL A 37 -4.35 -19.00 -20.20
N LYS A 38 -4.83 -17.93 -19.55
CA LYS A 38 -4.01 -17.04 -18.74
C LYS A 38 -4.60 -16.93 -17.34
N VAL A 39 -3.79 -17.25 -16.32
CA VAL A 39 -4.24 -17.23 -14.92
C VAL A 39 -3.45 -16.21 -14.11
N GLU A 40 -4.15 -15.21 -13.56
CA GLU A 40 -3.63 -14.32 -12.52
C GLU A 40 -3.73 -15.02 -11.16
N THR A 41 -2.63 -15.05 -10.41
CA THR A 41 -2.61 -15.59 -9.05
C THR A 41 -2.41 -14.46 -8.06
N GLN A 42 -3.32 -14.33 -7.10
CA GLN A 42 -3.15 -13.40 -5.98
C GLN A 42 -2.86 -14.21 -4.71
N GLY A 43 -1.60 -14.58 -4.55
CA GLY A 43 -1.12 -15.51 -3.53
C GLY A 43 -0.33 -14.83 -2.41
N SER A 44 0.29 -15.68 -1.60
CA SER A 44 1.22 -15.30 -0.53
C SER A 44 2.54 -14.72 -1.06
N ASP A 45 2.81 -14.83 -2.35
CA ASP A 45 3.96 -14.26 -3.06
C ASP A 45 3.62 -12.98 -3.83
N GLY A 46 2.42 -12.43 -3.62
CA GLY A 46 1.89 -11.25 -4.30
C GLY A 46 1.01 -11.58 -5.51
N VAL A 47 0.84 -10.60 -6.39
CA VAL A 47 0.11 -10.77 -7.65
C VAL A 47 1.08 -11.22 -8.73
N LYS A 48 0.81 -12.35 -9.39
CA LYS A 48 1.57 -12.85 -10.55
C LYS A 48 0.67 -12.97 -11.77
N ASN A 49 1.26 -12.80 -12.95
CA ASN A 49 0.58 -12.90 -14.25
C ASN A 49 -0.68 -12.03 -14.35
N LYS A 50 -0.61 -10.80 -13.85
CA LYS A 50 -1.73 -9.85 -13.82
C LYS A 50 -2.41 -9.75 -15.19
N LEU A 51 -3.73 -9.90 -15.24
CA LEU A 51 -4.55 -9.78 -16.44
C LEU A 51 -4.70 -8.31 -16.84
N SER A 52 -4.46 -7.97 -18.09
CA SER A 52 -4.79 -6.63 -18.60
C SER A 52 -6.29 -6.52 -18.90
N ARG A 53 -6.80 -5.29 -19.08
CA ARG A 53 -8.18 -5.11 -19.57
C ARG A 53 -8.37 -5.76 -20.94
N GLN A 54 -7.35 -5.73 -21.79
CA GLN A 54 -7.35 -6.38 -23.09
C GLN A 54 -7.44 -7.91 -22.98
N ASP A 55 -6.75 -8.52 -22.00
CA ASP A 55 -6.88 -9.96 -21.73
C ASP A 55 -8.32 -10.32 -21.36
N ILE A 56 -8.94 -9.53 -20.49
CA ILE A 56 -10.31 -9.74 -20.02
C ILE A 56 -11.31 -9.52 -21.16
N ALA A 57 -11.11 -8.49 -21.99
CA ALA A 57 -11.99 -8.19 -23.12
C ALA A 57 -11.92 -9.28 -24.20
N SER A 58 -10.72 -9.72 -24.57
CA SER A 58 -10.47 -10.71 -25.63
C SER A 58 -10.75 -12.17 -25.23
N ALA A 59 -11.05 -12.45 -23.97
CA ALA A 59 -11.37 -13.81 -23.50
C ALA A 59 -12.80 -14.21 -23.84
N ASP A 60 -12.99 -15.44 -24.29
CA ASP A 60 -14.31 -16.07 -24.46
C ASP A 60 -14.98 -16.34 -23.11
N ALA A 61 -14.19 -16.64 -22.07
CA ALA A 61 -14.71 -16.82 -20.72
C ALA A 61 -13.77 -16.24 -19.65
N VAL A 62 -14.39 -15.73 -18.57
CA VAL A 62 -13.71 -15.19 -17.41
C VAL A 62 -14.10 -16.00 -16.17
N ILE A 63 -13.10 -16.46 -15.41
CA ILE A 63 -13.32 -17.28 -14.21
C ILE A 63 -12.70 -16.59 -12.98
N LEU A 64 -13.52 -16.32 -11.96
CA LEU A 64 -13.06 -15.86 -10.66
C LEU A 64 -13.09 -17.02 -9.65
N ALA A 65 -12.00 -17.78 -9.58
CA ALA A 65 -11.82 -18.84 -8.60
C ALA A 65 -11.28 -18.25 -7.28
N ILE A 66 -12.16 -17.65 -6.48
CA ILE A 66 -11.79 -16.82 -5.33
C ILE A 66 -12.57 -17.19 -4.06
N ASP A 67 -11.87 -17.21 -2.93
CA ASP A 67 -12.45 -17.38 -1.59
C ASP A 67 -12.35 -16.10 -0.74
N VAL A 68 -11.65 -15.08 -1.25
CA VAL A 68 -11.42 -13.77 -0.62
C VAL A 68 -11.53 -12.64 -1.64
N PRO A 69 -11.78 -11.39 -1.21
CA PRO A 69 -11.67 -10.24 -2.09
C PRO A 69 -10.28 -10.16 -2.75
N ILE A 70 -10.29 -9.77 -4.03
CA ILE A 70 -9.09 -9.65 -4.87
C ILE A 70 -8.71 -8.17 -5.06
N GLN A 71 -7.44 -7.91 -5.32
CA GLN A 71 -6.93 -6.61 -5.72
C GLN A 71 -7.42 -6.28 -7.14
N ASP A 72 -7.75 -5.01 -7.35
CA ASP A 72 -8.27 -4.46 -8.62
C ASP A 72 -9.50 -5.23 -9.16
N ALA A 73 -10.45 -5.50 -8.26
CA ALA A 73 -11.67 -6.26 -8.56
C ALA A 73 -12.57 -5.54 -9.57
N GLU A 74 -12.53 -4.22 -9.61
CA GLU A 74 -13.30 -3.35 -10.50
C GLU A 74 -13.03 -3.60 -12.00
N ARG A 75 -11.92 -4.29 -12.33
CA ARG A 75 -11.64 -4.76 -13.71
C ARG A 75 -12.68 -5.76 -14.21
N PHE A 76 -13.45 -6.38 -13.33
CA PHE A 76 -14.37 -7.48 -13.65
C PHE A 76 -15.86 -7.13 -13.45
N ASP A 77 -16.19 -5.95 -12.93
CA ASP A 77 -17.57 -5.58 -12.53
C ASP A 77 -18.59 -5.63 -13.69
N ASN A 78 -18.15 -5.29 -14.91
CA ASN A 78 -19.02 -5.23 -16.09
C ASN A 78 -18.77 -6.38 -17.09
N VAL A 79 -18.11 -7.45 -16.66
CA VAL A 79 -17.76 -8.58 -17.52
C VAL A 79 -18.45 -9.85 -16.98
N PRO A 80 -19.25 -10.56 -17.80
CA PRO A 80 -19.79 -11.85 -17.42
C PRO A 80 -18.67 -12.80 -16.98
N HIS A 81 -18.78 -13.32 -15.76
CA HIS A 81 -17.75 -14.17 -15.17
C HIS A 81 -18.35 -15.28 -14.31
N LEU A 82 -17.74 -16.46 -14.34
CA LEU A 82 -18.05 -17.55 -13.43
C LEU A 82 -17.28 -17.34 -12.12
N LYS A 83 -17.99 -17.02 -11.03
CA LYS A 83 -17.40 -16.94 -9.69
C LYS A 83 -17.56 -18.26 -8.94
N ILE A 84 -16.46 -18.78 -8.40
CA ILE A 84 -16.44 -20.07 -7.69
C ILE A 84 -15.36 -20.09 -6.60
N ARG A 85 -15.51 -20.95 -5.59
CA ARG A 85 -14.47 -21.23 -4.59
C ARG A 85 -13.30 -21.99 -5.20
N THR A 86 -12.08 -21.70 -4.75
CA THR A 86 -10.86 -22.33 -5.29
C THR A 86 -10.88 -23.85 -5.14
N GLN A 87 -11.31 -24.33 -3.96
CA GLN A 87 -11.36 -25.76 -3.65
C GLN A 87 -12.39 -26.51 -4.52
N GLU A 88 -13.50 -25.86 -4.84
CA GLU A 88 -14.56 -26.44 -5.66
C GLU A 88 -14.12 -26.57 -7.12
N LEU A 89 -13.44 -25.54 -7.64
CA LEU A 89 -12.81 -25.59 -8.95
C LEU A 89 -11.70 -26.64 -9.03
N ILE A 90 -10.91 -26.83 -7.96
CA ILE A 90 -9.88 -27.88 -7.92
C ILE A 90 -10.51 -29.27 -8.05
N LYS A 91 -11.66 -29.53 -7.41
CA LYS A 91 -12.33 -30.84 -7.47
C LYS A 91 -12.98 -31.09 -8.83
N ASN A 92 -13.60 -30.06 -9.40
CA ASN A 92 -14.51 -30.18 -10.54
C ASN A 92 -14.07 -29.30 -11.73
N THR A 93 -12.77 -29.31 -12.06
CA THR A 93 -12.15 -28.39 -13.03
C THR A 93 -12.81 -28.44 -14.40
N ASP A 94 -12.99 -29.63 -14.99
CA ASP A 94 -13.57 -29.78 -16.33
C ASP A 94 -15.01 -29.22 -16.40
N ARG A 95 -15.84 -29.56 -15.41
CA ARG A 95 -17.22 -29.08 -15.31
C ARG A 95 -17.29 -27.56 -15.35
N TYR A 96 -16.48 -26.89 -14.51
CA TYR A 96 -16.57 -25.43 -14.37
C TYR A 96 -15.94 -24.68 -15.53
N LEU A 97 -14.91 -25.21 -16.17
CA LEU A 97 -14.29 -24.57 -17.33
C LEU A 97 -15.19 -24.69 -18.57
N ARG A 98 -15.85 -25.84 -18.76
CA ARG A 98 -16.90 -25.98 -19.78
C ARG A 98 -18.11 -25.10 -19.48
N GLN A 99 -18.53 -25.02 -18.22
CA GLN A 99 -19.62 -24.12 -17.82
C GLN A 99 -19.28 -22.66 -18.11
N ALA A 100 -18.05 -22.22 -17.83
CA ALA A 100 -17.60 -20.87 -18.12
C ALA A 100 -17.59 -20.56 -19.62
N LEU A 101 -17.14 -21.50 -20.46
CA LEU A 101 -17.15 -21.38 -21.92
C LEU A 101 -18.56 -21.43 -22.52
N ALA A 102 -19.51 -22.06 -21.82
CA ALA A 102 -20.91 -22.10 -22.23
C ALA A 102 -21.71 -20.88 -21.75
N MET A 103 -21.17 -20.07 -20.82
CA MET A 103 -21.75 -18.76 -20.52
C MET A 103 -21.47 -17.88 -21.72
N ASP A 104 -22.53 -17.55 -22.46
CA ASP A 104 -22.41 -16.64 -23.59
C ASP A 104 -21.97 -15.28 -23.02
N LYS A 105 -20.71 -14.93 -23.27
CA LYS A 105 -20.24 -13.57 -23.03
C LYS A 105 -20.85 -12.76 -24.15
N THR A 106 -22.10 -12.32 -23.99
CA THR A 106 -22.68 -11.32 -24.87
C THR A 106 -21.65 -10.20 -24.91
N VAL A 107 -21.03 -10.02 -26.06
CA VAL A 107 -19.89 -9.11 -26.22
C VAL A 107 -20.43 -7.71 -25.97
N THR A 108 -20.47 -7.28 -24.71
CA THR A 108 -20.46 -5.88 -24.38
C THR A 108 -19.18 -5.39 -25.02
N ALA A 109 -19.33 -4.60 -26.08
CA ALA A 109 -18.24 -3.88 -26.71
C ALA A 109 -17.56 -3.08 -25.60
N ALA A 110 -16.54 -3.68 -24.99
CA ALA A 110 -15.62 -2.97 -24.14
C ALA A 110 -14.94 -1.99 -25.10
N CYS A 111 -15.27 -0.71 -24.95
CA CYS A 111 -14.57 0.37 -25.63
C CYS A 111 -13.07 0.07 -25.53
N GLU A 112 -12.41 0.04 -26.68
CA GLU A 112 -10.95 0.03 -26.75
C GLU A 112 -10.45 1.34 -26.14
N GLU A 113 -10.31 1.38 -24.81
CA GLU A 113 -9.34 2.27 -24.20
C GLU A 113 -7.98 1.68 -24.53
N GLN A 114 -7.31 2.28 -25.52
CA GLN A 114 -5.89 2.07 -25.73
C GLN A 114 -5.18 2.28 -24.39
N GLU A 115 -4.64 1.19 -23.84
CA GLU A 115 -3.74 1.24 -22.69
C GLU A 115 -2.44 1.90 -23.19
N GLU A 116 -2.41 3.23 -23.22
CA GLU A 116 -1.16 3.97 -23.34
C GLU A 116 -0.28 3.51 -22.19
N ALA A 117 0.92 3.02 -22.52
CA ALA A 117 1.90 2.62 -21.53
C ALA A 117 2.15 3.80 -20.58
N ARG A 118 1.59 3.72 -19.37
CA ARG A 118 1.70 4.80 -18.38
C ARG A 118 3.17 5.11 -18.18
N SER A 119 3.52 6.39 -18.29
CA SER A 119 4.88 6.85 -18.06
C SER A 119 5.37 6.39 -16.68
N ALA A 120 6.66 6.05 -16.55
CA ALA A 120 7.25 5.67 -15.27
C ALA A 120 6.94 6.70 -14.16
N TRP A 121 6.84 7.99 -14.52
CA TRP A 121 6.43 9.05 -13.61
C TRP A 121 4.98 8.93 -13.13
N GLN A 122 4.05 8.59 -14.04
CA GLN A 122 2.64 8.38 -13.68
C GLN A 122 2.47 7.18 -12.75
N THR A 123 3.23 6.11 -12.98
CA THR A 123 3.24 4.93 -12.12
C THR A 123 3.81 5.25 -10.73
N PHE A 124 4.96 5.94 -10.68
CA PHE A 124 5.58 6.40 -9.43
C PHE A 124 4.61 7.25 -8.60
N ILE A 125 3.99 8.26 -9.22
CA ILE A 125 2.99 9.12 -8.57
C ILE A 125 1.75 8.31 -8.17
N GLY A 126 1.32 7.36 -8.99
CA GLY A 126 0.19 6.47 -8.69
C GLY A 126 0.37 5.71 -7.38
N HIS A 127 1.56 5.16 -7.13
CA HIS A 127 1.88 4.46 -5.88
C HIS A 127 1.81 5.39 -4.66
N ILE A 128 2.33 6.61 -4.77
CA ILE A 128 2.25 7.61 -3.70
C ILE A 128 0.78 7.99 -3.42
N MET A 129 -0.01 8.28 -4.46
CA MET A 129 -1.41 8.67 -4.31
C MET A 129 -2.24 7.56 -3.65
N ALA A 130 -2.00 6.31 -4.02
CA ALA A 130 -2.63 5.16 -3.38
C ALA A 130 -2.31 5.13 -1.88
N ALA A 131 -1.03 5.25 -1.51
CA ALA A 131 -0.59 5.26 -0.12
C ALA A 131 -1.16 6.44 0.70
N ILE A 132 -1.24 7.64 0.11
CA ILE A 132 -1.87 8.81 0.75
C ILE A 132 -3.34 8.52 1.08
N SER A 133 -4.08 7.90 0.17
CA SER A 133 -5.50 7.56 0.40
C SER A 133 -5.67 6.66 1.64
N TYR A 134 -4.76 5.69 1.84
CA TYR A 134 -4.80 4.81 3.00
C TYR A 134 -4.31 5.45 4.30
N MET A 135 -3.46 6.48 4.24
CA MET A 135 -3.01 7.21 5.45
C MET A 135 -4.06 8.24 5.93
N LEU A 136 -4.91 8.74 5.02
CA LEU A 136 -5.87 9.80 5.32
C LEU A 136 -6.84 9.47 6.47
N PRO A 137 -7.45 8.26 6.56
CA PRO A 137 -8.30 7.91 7.71
C PRO A 137 -7.59 7.98 9.06
N VAL A 138 -6.29 7.69 9.11
CA VAL A 138 -5.47 7.78 10.34
C VAL A 138 -5.35 9.24 10.78
N VAL A 139 -5.01 10.13 9.84
CA VAL A 139 -4.87 11.56 10.11
C VAL A 139 -6.19 12.17 10.56
N VAL A 140 -7.27 11.85 9.85
CA VAL A 140 -8.61 12.36 10.16
C VAL A 140 -9.04 11.91 11.56
N LEU A 141 -8.88 10.62 11.88
CA LEU A 141 -9.22 10.11 13.21
C LEU A 141 -8.39 10.81 14.29
N GLY A 142 -7.06 10.81 14.16
CA GLY A 142 -6.19 11.41 15.17
C GLY A 142 -6.45 12.91 15.36
N GLY A 143 -6.63 13.65 14.27
CA GLY A 143 -6.94 15.08 14.28
C GLY A 143 -8.28 15.39 14.94
N LEU A 144 -9.33 14.61 14.65
CA LEU A 144 -10.66 14.80 15.27
C LEU A 144 -10.62 14.52 16.78
N LEU A 145 -9.92 13.46 17.22
CA LEU A 145 -9.77 13.16 18.65
C LEU A 145 -9.07 14.30 19.40
N MET A 146 -7.95 14.80 18.85
CA MET A 146 -7.25 15.96 19.42
C MET A 146 -8.10 17.23 19.39
N ALA A 147 -8.84 17.48 18.30
CA ALA A 147 -9.68 18.67 18.19
C ALA A 147 -10.76 18.70 19.27
N VAL A 148 -11.46 17.57 19.48
CA VAL A 148 -12.47 17.45 20.55
C VAL A 148 -11.85 17.67 21.93
N ALA A 149 -10.69 17.06 22.20
CA ALA A 149 -10.02 17.24 23.48
C ALA A 149 -9.58 18.69 23.73
N LYS A 150 -8.98 19.33 22.72
CA LYS A 150 -8.46 20.71 22.81
C LYS A 150 -9.56 21.75 22.89
N ILE A 151 -10.67 21.58 22.15
CA ILE A 151 -11.83 22.47 22.26
C ILE A 151 -12.41 22.38 23.67
N THR A 152 -12.58 21.18 24.22
CA THR A 152 -13.02 21.01 25.62
C THR A 152 -12.03 21.63 26.61
N GLY A 153 -10.73 21.52 26.34
CA GLY A 153 -9.65 22.16 27.11
C GLY A 153 -9.71 23.68 27.20
N GLN A 154 -10.43 24.36 26.30
CA GLN A 154 -10.66 25.81 26.38
C GLN A 154 -11.70 26.19 27.44
N PHE A 155 -12.60 25.26 27.80
CA PHE A 155 -13.68 25.50 28.75
C PHE A 155 -13.39 24.90 30.13
N ILE A 156 -12.71 23.75 30.18
CA ILE A 156 -12.39 23.04 31.43
C ILE A 156 -10.96 22.47 31.39
N PRO A 157 -10.26 22.38 32.54
CA PRO A 157 -9.00 21.66 32.63
C PRO A 157 -9.18 20.18 32.29
N ILE A 158 -8.45 19.68 31.29
CA ILE A 158 -8.58 18.28 30.83
C ILE A 158 -7.66 17.31 31.59
N ALA A 159 -6.72 17.80 32.40
CA ALA A 159 -5.78 16.95 33.13
C ALA A 159 -6.50 15.97 34.08
N GLY A 160 -6.14 14.70 34.04
CA GLY A 160 -6.78 13.61 34.79
C GLY A 160 -8.16 13.20 34.27
N THR A 161 -8.64 13.79 33.17
CA THR A 161 -9.96 13.49 32.59
C THR A 161 -9.84 12.57 31.36
N PRO A 162 -10.94 11.94 30.91
CA PRO A 162 -10.96 11.20 29.65
C PRO A 162 -10.55 12.03 28.42
N PHE A 163 -10.68 13.36 28.46
CA PHE A 163 -10.26 14.24 27.38
C PHE A 163 -8.73 14.33 27.25
N GLU A 164 -7.96 14.20 28.34
CA GLU A 164 -6.50 14.09 28.24
C GLU A 164 -6.09 12.79 27.52
N VAL A 165 -6.78 11.69 27.82
CA VAL A 165 -6.56 10.42 27.09
C VAL A 165 -6.91 10.58 25.62
N LEU A 166 -7.97 11.32 25.30
CA LEU A 166 -8.39 11.59 23.93
C LEU A 166 -7.35 12.40 23.15
N ASP A 167 -6.75 13.43 23.76
CA ASP A 167 -5.66 14.22 23.16
C ASP A 167 -4.41 13.36 22.92
N LYS A 168 -3.97 12.61 23.94
CA LYS A 168 -2.82 11.71 23.84
C LYS A 168 -3.02 10.62 22.80
N LEU A 169 -4.22 10.02 22.76
CA LEU A 169 -4.59 9.00 21.78
C LEU A 169 -4.59 9.60 20.38
N GLY A 170 -5.20 10.76 20.19
CA GLY A 170 -5.21 11.43 18.90
C GLY A 170 -3.80 11.75 18.39
N PHE A 171 -2.92 12.24 19.27
CA PHE A 171 -1.52 12.47 18.95
C PHE A 171 -0.79 11.17 18.56
N MET A 172 -1.01 10.09 19.32
CA MET A 172 -0.43 8.78 19.00
C MET A 172 -0.91 8.28 17.63
N VAL A 173 -2.21 8.39 17.33
CA VAL A 173 -2.79 7.95 16.05
C VAL A 173 -2.13 8.67 14.87
N ILE A 174 -1.91 9.99 14.96
CA ILE A 174 -1.25 10.76 13.89
C ILE A 174 0.17 10.24 13.61
N LYS A 175 0.90 9.79 14.64
CA LYS A 175 2.26 9.23 14.49
C LYS A 175 2.28 7.92 13.68
N PHE A 176 1.15 7.23 13.56
CA PHE A 176 1.00 6.07 12.67
C PHE A 176 0.76 6.43 11.19
N MET A 177 0.67 7.71 10.84
CA MET A 177 0.53 8.14 9.43
C MET A 177 1.67 7.62 8.56
N TYR A 178 2.94 7.77 8.97
CA TYR A 178 4.09 7.31 8.20
C TYR A 178 4.22 5.77 8.14
N PRO A 179 4.03 5.02 9.25
CA PRO A 179 3.88 3.57 9.23
C PRO A 179 2.84 3.08 8.21
N VAL A 180 1.63 3.65 8.24
CA VAL A 180 0.54 3.24 7.35
C VAL A 180 0.84 3.63 5.90
N PHE A 181 1.37 4.83 5.68
CA PHE A 181 1.78 5.28 4.35
C PHE A 181 2.84 4.35 3.73
N ALA A 182 3.96 4.09 4.43
CA ALA A 182 5.03 3.24 3.91
C ALA A 182 4.59 1.79 3.69
N MET A 183 3.74 1.26 4.57
CA MET A 183 3.10 -0.05 4.43
C MET A 183 2.30 -0.16 3.13
N TYR A 184 1.41 0.80 2.85
CA TYR A 184 0.58 0.77 1.65
C TYR A 184 1.35 1.15 0.38
N LEU A 185 2.39 1.99 0.50
CA LEU A 185 3.30 2.29 -0.60
C LEU A 185 4.03 1.02 -1.06
N ALA A 186 4.64 0.28 -0.13
CA ALA A 186 5.33 -0.97 -0.43
C ALA A 186 4.35 -2.06 -0.93
N PHE A 187 3.16 -2.13 -0.33
CA PHE A 187 2.08 -3.03 -0.77
C PHE A 187 1.65 -2.76 -2.21
N SER A 188 1.55 -1.49 -2.62
CA SER A 188 1.13 -1.15 -3.99
C SER A 188 2.11 -1.64 -5.06
N ILE A 189 3.34 -1.98 -4.69
CA ILE A 189 4.40 -2.47 -5.59
C ILE A 189 4.50 -4.00 -5.57
N ALA A 190 4.52 -4.60 -4.38
CA ALA A 190 4.83 -6.03 -4.21
C ALA A 190 3.71 -6.85 -3.53
N GLY A 191 2.58 -6.23 -3.23
CA GLY A 191 1.43 -6.86 -2.60
C GLY A 191 1.66 -7.22 -1.13
N LYS A 192 0.90 -8.20 -0.65
CA LYS A 192 0.83 -8.61 0.77
C LYS A 192 2.20 -8.82 1.45
N PRO A 193 3.22 -9.44 0.81
CA PRO A 193 4.51 -9.69 1.47
C PRO A 193 5.26 -8.43 1.88
N ALA A 194 4.96 -7.29 1.28
CA ALA A 194 5.62 -6.03 1.57
C ALA A 194 4.98 -5.23 2.72
N LEU A 195 3.80 -5.64 3.20
CA LEU A 195 3.05 -4.90 4.23
C LEU A 195 3.87 -4.72 5.51
N ILE A 196 4.33 -5.82 6.11
CA ILE A 196 5.06 -5.79 7.38
C ILE A 196 6.40 -5.05 7.27
N PRO A 197 7.30 -5.36 6.30
CA PRO A 197 8.53 -4.60 6.19
C PRO A 197 8.27 -3.12 5.86
N GLY A 198 7.25 -2.80 5.06
CA GLY A 198 6.86 -1.40 4.81
C GLY A 198 6.40 -0.68 6.08
N LEU A 199 5.60 -1.35 6.92
CA LEU A 199 5.13 -0.82 8.21
C LEU A 199 6.29 -0.52 9.16
N ILE A 200 7.21 -1.49 9.34
CA ILE A 200 8.38 -1.33 10.21
C ILE A 200 9.28 -0.21 9.70
N GLY A 201 9.49 -0.12 8.37
CA GLY A 201 10.21 1.00 7.75
C GLY A 201 9.55 2.35 8.04
N GLY A 202 8.23 2.44 7.93
CA GLY A 202 7.51 3.67 8.30
C GLY A 202 7.62 4.01 9.79
N ILE A 203 7.65 3.01 10.69
CA ILE A 203 7.93 3.24 12.12
C ILE A 203 9.32 3.83 12.32
N MET A 204 10.34 3.26 11.67
CA MET A 204 11.72 3.74 11.70
C MET A 204 11.90 5.16 11.12
N SER A 205 10.89 5.66 10.40
CA SER A 205 10.89 7.00 9.84
C SER A 205 10.34 8.07 10.80
N ASP A 206 9.71 7.68 11.91
CA ASP A 206 9.00 8.58 12.83
C ASP A 206 9.54 8.51 14.27
N GLU A 207 9.08 9.43 15.12
CA GLU A 207 9.35 9.44 16.56
C GLU A 207 8.91 8.16 17.29
N VAL A 208 8.01 7.36 16.72
CA VAL A 208 7.63 6.06 17.29
C VAL A 208 8.88 5.19 17.50
N TYR A 209 9.80 5.17 16.53
CA TYR A 209 11.06 4.43 16.65
C TYR A 209 11.94 4.96 17.78
N LYS A 210 12.07 6.29 17.87
CA LYS A 210 12.79 6.95 18.96
C LYS A 210 12.25 6.57 20.33
N ARG A 211 10.92 6.62 20.50
CA ARG A 211 10.27 6.28 21.77
C ARG A 211 10.41 4.80 22.14
N PHE A 212 10.39 3.92 21.15
CA PHE A 212 10.48 2.48 21.39
C PHE A 212 11.88 2.05 21.82
N PHE A 213 12.93 2.68 21.27
CA PHE A 213 14.33 2.34 21.54
C PHE A 213 15.09 3.35 22.42
N ASP A 214 14.40 4.38 22.92
CA ASP A 214 14.96 5.45 23.76
C ASP A 214 16.23 6.09 23.16
N LEU A 215 16.14 6.50 21.90
CA LEU A 215 17.29 7.01 21.15
C LEU A 215 17.51 8.52 21.35
N ASP A 216 18.60 8.89 22.00
CA ASP A 216 19.01 10.29 22.11
C ASP A 216 19.61 10.83 20.80
N GLY A 217 19.31 12.08 20.47
CA GLY A 217 19.81 12.75 19.27
C GLY A 217 19.24 12.23 17.93
N PHE A 218 18.34 11.25 17.95
CA PHE A 218 17.68 10.76 16.73
C PHE A 218 16.75 11.82 16.13
N MET A 219 17.04 12.23 14.89
CA MET A 219 16.15 13.05 14.09
C MET A 219 15.32 12.15 13.16
N PRO A 220 13.98 12.16 13.26
CA PRO A 220 13.13 11.40 12.34
C PRO A 220 13.31 11.86 10.90
N SER A 221 13.41 10.91 9.97
CA SER A 221 13.39 11.19 8.52
C SER A 221 12.00 11.60 8.01
N GLY A 222 10.96 11.42 8.81
CA GLY A 222 9.59 11.86 8.55
C GLY A 222 9.03 11.30 7.25
N PHE A 223 8.22 12.11 6.57
CA PHE A 223 7.56 11.74 5.32
C PHE A 223 8.53 11.35 4.20
N PHE A 224 9.67 12.04 4.09
CA PHE A 224 10.69 11.72 3.08
C PHE A 224 11.28 10.33 3.29
N GLY A 225 11.59 9.98 4.54
CA GLY A 225 12.02 8.62 4.89
C GLY A 225 10.96 7.58 4.60
N ALA A 226 9.68 7.88 4.87
CA ALA A 226 8.56 6.98 4.60
C ALA A 226 8.37 6.68 3.10
N ILE A 227 8.56 7.70 2.23
CA ILE A 227 8.58 7.51 0.77
C ILE A 227 9.76 6.63 0.37
N ALA A 228 10.96 7.00 0.80
CA ALA A 228 12.19 6.30 0.42
C ALA A 228 12.13 4.82 0.82
N ILE A 229 11.74 4.53 2.06
CA ILE A 229 11.66 3.15 2.56
C ILE A 229 10.51 2.36 1.93
N GLY A 230 9.35 2.98 1.68
CA GLY A 230 8.23 2.31 1.04
C GLY A 230 8.55 1.85 -0.37
N PHE A 231 9.22 2.69 -1.18
CA PHE A 231 9.71 2.29 -2.49
C PHE A 231 10.82 1.24 -2.42
N PHE A 232 11.78 1.43 -1.51
CA PHE A 232 12.88 0.49 -1.33
C PHE A 232 12.38 -0.90 -0.97
N VAL A 233 11.53 -1.01 0.05
CA VAL A 233 10.95 -2.29 0.50
C VAL A 233 10.08 -2.90 -0.58
N GLY A 234 9.23 -2.11 -1.25
CA GLY A 234 8.38 -2.61 -2.33
C GLY A 234 9.20 -3.28 -3.43
N HIS A 235 10.25 -2.62 -3.93
CA HIS A 235 11.11 -3.19 -4.96
C HIS A 235 11.97 -4.35 -4.45
N LEU A 236 12.48 -4.27 -3.21
CA LEU A 236 13.27 -5.35 -2.61
C LEU A 236 12.44 -6.63 -2.47
N VAL A 237 11.21 -6.53 -1.96
CA VAL A 237 10.30 -7.67 -1.81
C VAL A 237 9.94 -8.22 -3.19
N GLN A 238 9.62 -7.35 -4.16
CA GLN A 238 9.32 -7.77 -5.52
C GLN A 238 10.50 -8.53 -6.15
N TRP A 239 11.71 -8.01 -5.99
CA TRP A 239 12.95 -8.63 -6.47
C TRP A 239 13.17 -10.01 -5.83
N LEU A 240 13.12 -10.10 -4.49
CA LEU A 240 13.24 -11.39 -3.78
C LEU A 240 12.18 -12.40 -4.25
N ASN A 241 10.94 -11.93 -4.46
CA ASN A 241 9.85 -12.78 -4.93
C ASN A 241 10.01 -13.25 -6.38
N ASN A 242 10.72 -12.52 -7.23
CA ASN A 242 10.97 -12.88 -8.63
C ASN A 242 12.24 -13.72 -8.80
N THR A 243 13.26 -13.47 -7.99
CA THR A 243 14.54 -14.18 -8.06
C THR A 243 14.49 -15.54 -7.38
N ILE A 244 13.82 -15.66 -6.23
CA ILE A 244 13.78 -16.90 -5.45
C ILE A 244 12.62 -17.77 -5.95
N ASN A 245 12.90 -18.63 -6.93
CA ASN A 245 11.92 -19.59 -7.43
C ASN A 245 12.06 -20.91 -6.68
N VAL A 246 11.02 -21.29 -5.93
CA VAL A 246 10.96 -22.53 -5.16
C VAL A 246 9.82 -23.41 -5.67
N ARG A 247 9.93 -24.71 -5.46
CA ARG A 247 8.83 -25.65 -5.74
C ARG A 247 7.61 -25.29 -4.88
N ALA A 248 6.41 -25.61 -5.36
CA ALA A 248 5.16 -25.23 -4.71
C ALA A 248 5.06 -25.62 -3.22
N GLN A 249 5.70 -26.73 -2.79
CA GLN A 249 5.72 -27.14 -1.38
C GLN A 249 6.57 -26.23 -0.47
N LEU A 250 7.52 -25.50 -1.05
CA LEU A 250 8.48 -24.65 -0.33
C LEU A 250 8.09 -23.17 -0.36
N THR A 251 6.99 -22.81 -1.02
CA THR A 251 6.50 -21.43 -1.10
C THR A 251 6.28 -20.83 0.28
N THR A 252 5.83 -21.63 1.26
CA THR A 252 5.70 -21.21 2.66
C THR A 252 7.03 -20.79 3.27
N ILE A 253 8.11 -21.55 3.04
CA ILE A 253 9.45 -21.21 3.56
C ILE A 253 9.95 -19.91 2.93
N LYS A 254 9.73 -19.74 1.62
CA LYS A 254 10.08 -18.51 0.92
C LYS A 254 9.37 -17.30 1.53
N THR A 255 8.04 -17.34 1.67
CA THR A 255 7.23 -16.16 2.03
C THR A 255 7.17 -15.89 3.53
N MET A 256 7.37 -16.90 4.38
CA MET A 256 7.34 -16.73 5.84
C MET A 256 8.71 -16.60 6.49
N LEU A 257 9.77 -17.12 5.87
CA LEU A 257 11.11 -17.11 6.46
C LEU A 257 12.08 -16.29 5.62
N ILE A 258 12.30 -16.67 4.36
CA ILE A 258 13.40 -16.10 3.56
C ILE A 258 13.14 -14.62 3.24
N VAL A 259 11.96 -14.30 2.69
CA VAL A 259 11.62 -12.91 2.34
C VAL A 259 11.57 -12.01 3.58
N PRO A 260 10.90 -12.37 4.69
CA PRO A 260 10.92 -11.57 5.91
C PRO A 260 12.31 -11.39 6.52
N LEU A 261 13.15 -12.43 6.52
CA LEU A 261 14.53 -12.36 7.05
C LEU A 261 15.40 -11.40 6.24
N CYS A 262 15.42 -11.57 4.91
CA CYS A 262 16.21 -10.72 4.02
C CYS A 262 15.73 -9.27 4.07
N THR A 263 14.41 -9.05 4.02
CA THR A 263 13.83 -7.70 4.09
C THR A 263 14.09 -7.05 5.46
N GLY A 264 13.94 -7.78 6.56
CA GLY A 264 14.19 -7.26 7.91
C GLY A 264 15.64 -6.81 8.11
N ILE A 265 16.61 -7.66 7.77
CA ILE A 265 18.05 -7.33 7.91
C ILE A 265 18.40 -6.12 7.03
N THR A 266 18.01 -6.16 5.75
CA THR A 266 18.35 -5.09 4.80
C THR A 266 17.69 -3.78 5.19
N LEU A 267 16.43 -3.82 5.67
CA LEU A 267 15.69 -2.64 6.11
C LEU A 267 16.39 -1.93 7.26
N VAL A 268 16.86 -2.67 8.28
CA VAL A 268 17.58 -2.06 9.41
C VAL A 268 18.84 -1.35 8.94
N ILE A 269 19.62 -2.00 8.07
CA ILE A 269 20.87 -1.43 7.54
C ILE A 269 20.58 -0.15 6.74
N VAL A 270 19.61 -0.21 5.84
CA VAL A 270 19.27 0.93 4.96
C VAL A 270 18.68 2.09 5.76
N MET A 271 17.81 1.82 6.73
CA MET A 271 17.23 2.89 7.54
C MET A 271 18.28 3.53 8.44
N GLN A 272 19.07 2.73 9.15
CA GLN A 272 20.02 3.24 10.13
C GLN A 272 21.18 4.00 9.50
N TYR A 273 21.71 3.52 8.36
CA TYR A 273 22.96 4.04 7.81
C TYR A 273 22.79 4.87 6.53
N LEU A 274 21.61 4.87 5.91
CA LEU A 274 21.39 5.60 4.65
C LEU A 274 20.22 6.58 4.75
N ILE A 275 19.01 6.10 4.99
CA ILE A 275 17.79 6.92 4.90
C ILE A 275 17.69 7.88 6.10
N ASN A 276 17.78 7.38 7.34
CA ASN A 276 17.59 8.22 8.52
C ASN A 276 18.67 9.30 8.67
N PRO A 277 19.98 9.02 8.50
CA PRO A 277 20.99 10.07 8.57
C PRO A 277 20.80 11.16 7.52
N PHE A 278 20.49 10.76 6.28
CA PHE A 278 20.34 11.72 5.17
C PHE A 278 19.07 12.57 5.29
N PHE A 279 17.91 11.94 5.38
CA PHE A 279 16.65 12.67 5.44
C PHE A 279 16.39 13.28 6.83
N GLY A 280 16.94 12.69 7.89
CA GLY A 280 16.96 13.30 9.21
C GLY A 280 17.76 14.59 9.24
N ALA A 281 18.94 14.65 8.60
CA ALA A 281 19.70 15.90 8.47
C ALA A 281 18.95 16.97 7.67
N ILE A 282 18.26 16.59 6.59
CA ILE A 282 17.40 17.52 5.83
C ILE A 282 16.28 18.05 6.73
N ASN A 283 15.60 17.17 7.47
CA ASN A 283 14.54 17.60 8.39
C ASN A 283 15.08 18.51 9.50
N GLN A 284 16.25 18.21 10.06
CA GLN A 284 16.90 19.06 11.04
C GLN A 284 17.19 20.46 10.48
N ALA A 285 17.77 20.53 9.28
CA ALA A 285 18.04 21.80 8.60
C ALA A 285 16.75 22.60 8.33
N MET A 286 15.66 21.91 7.95
CA MET A 286 14.35 22.54 7.80
C MET A 286 13.83 23.09 9.14
N VAL A 287 13.89 22.30 10.21
CA VAL A 287 13.44 22.73 11.55
C VAL A 287 14.23 23.95 12.02
N GLU A 288 15.57 23.91 11.91
CA GLU A 288 16.44 25.03 12.28
C GLU A 288 16.13 26.29 11.47
N PHE A 289 15.93 26.15 10.15
CA PHE A 289 15.52 27.25 9.28
C PHE A 289 14.18 27.84 9.73
N PHE A 290 13.15 27.02 9.96
CA PHE A 290 11.85 27.50 10.40
C PHE A 290 11.85 28.11 11.80
N THR A 291 12.63 27.57 12.74
CA THR A 291 12.76 28.13 14.08
C THR A 291 13.43 29.51 14.03
N SER A 292 14.53 29.66 13.27
CA SER A 292 15.19 30.96 13.08
C SER A 292 14.28 32.00 12.41
N ALA A 293 13.43 31.56 11.47
CA ALA A 293 12.44 32.39 10.79
C ALA A 293 11.29 32.80 11.70
N GLY A 294 10.85 31.91 12.60
CA GLY A 294 9.82 32.17 13.61
C GLY A 294 10.26 33.21 14.65
N ASP A 295 11.52 33.14 15.08
CA ASP A 295 12.13 34.09 16.02
C ASP A 295 12.28 35.50 15.43
N THR A 296 12.39 35.60 14.10
CA THR A 296 12.42 36.87 13.36
C THR A 296 11.04 37.55 13.27
N GLY A 297 9.95 36.83 13.56
CA GLY A 297 8.60 37.38 13.73
C GLY A 297 7.48 36.50 13.18
N ARG A 298 6.37 36.38 13.93
CA ARG A 298 5.16 35.58 13.60
C ARG A 298 4.57 35.86 12.20
N GLY A 299 4.76 37.08 11.67
CA GLY A 299 4.26 37.47 10.35
C GLY A 299 4.99 36.80 9.17
N PHE A 300 6.30 36.63 9.27
CA PHE A 300 7.11 35.95 8.23
C PHE A 300 6.80 34.44 8.20
N TYR A 301 6.62 33.83 9.38
CA TYR A 301 6.22 32.43 9.53
C TYR A 301 4.83 32.15 8.93
N ALA A 302 3.83 33.00 9.19
CA ALA A 302 2.50 32.89 8.61
C ALA A 302 2.51 33.05 7.07
N MET A 303 3.36 33.94 6.55
CA MET A 303 3.52 34.16 5.10
C MET A 303 4.15 32.96 4.40
N MET A 304 5.12 32.28 5.03
CA MET A 304 5.74 31.07 4.48
C MET A 304 4.78 29.89 4.44
N ILE A 305 3.99 29.66 5.50
CA ILE A 305 2.97 28.60 5.51
C ILE A 305 1.90 28.90 4.44
N ALA A 306 1.47 30.15 4.32
CA ALA A 306 0.53 30.60 3.31
C ALA A 306 1.09 30.45 1.88
N ALA A 307 2.38 30.73 1.66
CA ALA A 307 3.04 30.54 0.37
C ALA A 307 3.17 29.04 0.01
N GLY A 308 3.47 28.17 0.99
CA GLY A 308 3.53 26.73 0.81
C GLY A 308 2.16 26.08 0.51
N THR A 309 1.08 26.62 1.08
CA THR A 309 -0.30 26.22 0.76
C THR A 309 -0.77 26.78 -0.60
N ALA A 310 -0.31 27.98 -0.97
CA ALA A 310 -0.66 28.64 -2.23
C ALA A 310 0.05 28.04 -3.47
N PHE A 311 1.24 27.44 -3.31
CA PHE A 311 2.05 26.91 -4.41
C PHE A 311 1.34 25.84 -5.26
N ASP A 312 0.40 25.09 -4.68
CA ASP A 312 -0.33 24.01 -5.39
C ASP A 312 -1.86 24.20 -5.36
N LEU A 313 -2.37 25.36 -4.89
CA LEU A 313 -3.80 25.75 -4.89
C LEU A 313 -4.78 24.61 -4.49
N GLY A 314 -4.46 23.78 -3.48
CA GLY A 314 -5.32 22.66 -3.08
C GLY A 314 -4.98 21.28 -3.67
N GLY A 315 -3.93 21.19 -4.49
CA GLY A 315 -3.43 19.96 -5.09
C GLY A 315 -2.78 18.98 -4.10
N PRO A 316 -2.16 17.90 -4.60
CA PRO A 316 -1.61 16.83 -3.77
C PRO A 316 -0.52 17.28 -2.80
N ILE A 317 0.28 18.27 -3.18
CA ILE A 317 1.31 18.86 -2.32
C ILE A 317 0.64 19.65 -1.20
N ASN A 318 -0.47 20.34 -1.45
CA ASN A 318 -1.22 21.02 -0.41
C ASN A 318 -1.88 20.05 0.59
N LYS A 319 -2.37 18.89 0.13
CA LYS A 319 -2.89 17.83 1.01
C LYS A 319 -1.79 17.16 1.85
N ALA A 320 -0.62 16.93 1.26
CA ALA A 320 0.56 16.43 1.97
C ALA A 320 1.12 17.48 2.95
N ALA A 321 1.24 18.75 2.54
CA ALA A 321 1.68 19.85 3.39
C ALA A 321 0.68 20.13 4.51
N GLY A 322 -0.63 20.05 4.26
CA GLY A 322 -1.67 20.22 5.28
C GLY A 322 -1.63 19.12 6.35
N SER A 323 -1.44 17.86 5.95
CA SER A 323 -1.26 16.74 6.88
C SER A 323 0.05 16.81 7.66
N VAL A 324 1.14 17.27 7.04
CA VAL A 324 2.43 17.54 7.72
C VAL A 324 2.33 18.74 8.66
N ALA A 325 1.67 19.84 8.26
CA ALA A 325 1.47 21.04 9.08
C ALA A 325 0.56 20.78 10.30
N LEU A 326 -0.48 19.95 10.13
CA LEU A 326 -1.29 19.42 11.25
C LEU A 326 -0.43 18.56 12.20
N GLY A 327 0.47 17.73 11.66
CA GLY A 327 1.43 16.95 12.45
C GLY A 327 2.45 17.82 13.21
N LEU A 328 2.91 18.92 12.62
CA LEU A 328 3.87 19.86 13.22
C LEU A 328 3.22 20.78 14.26
N THR A 329 1.98 21.24 14.02
CA THR A 329 1.20 21.98 15.04
C THR A 329 0.75 21.09 16.20
N ALA A 330 0.60 19.79 15.97
CA ALA A 330 0.45 18.80 17.04
C ALA A 330 1.76 18.55 17.82
N SER A 331 2.92 18.83 17.23
CA SER A 331 4.26 18.68 17.83
C SER A 331 4.77 19.95 18.52
N ALA A 332 4.15 21.11 18.27
CA ALA A 332 4.40 22.34 19.01
C ALA A 332 3.89 22.18 20.45
N LYS A 333 4.81 22.06 21.41
CA LYS A 333 4.52 22.18 22.85
C LYS A 333 3.69 23.46 23.06
N PRO A 334 2.63 23.44 23.89
CA PRO A 334 1.98 24.68 24.27
C PRO A 334 3.02 25.52 25.01
N SER A 335 3.43 26.64 24.42
CA SER A 335 4.01 27.74 25.18
C SER A 335 2.94 28.16 26.18
N ILE A 336 3.29 28.09 27.46
CA ILE A 336 2.52 28.62 28.59
C ILE A 336 2.04 30.03 28.27
#